data_AF-A0A2T2VS51-F1
#
_entry.id   AF-A0A2T2VS51-F1
#
_cell.length_a   1.000
_cell.length_b   1.000
_cell.length_c   1.000
_cell.angle_alpha   90.00
_cell.angle_beta   90.00
_cell.angle_gamma   90.00
#
_symmetry.space_group_name_H-M   'P 1'
#
loop_
_entity.id
_entity.type
_entity.pdbx_description
1 polymer ?
#
loop_
_entity_poly.entity_id
_entity_poly.type
_entity_poly.pdbx_seq_one_letter_code
_entity_poly.pdbx_strand_id
1 'polypeptide(L)'
;FNEPNDDFFNNQNDNIIQNVNAAGILRVGGEYRFGNYSIRAGYIKQGASLKNFDNSSSSKSIGGGINFGGSSLDLSIVSSEFNGQQQLFSTGLTDNIDLKKDRFTVGLTYTLKL
;
A
#
# COMPACT_ATOMS: atom_id res chain seq x y z
N PHE A 1 42.29 0.96 -8.19
CA PHE A 1 40.87 0.70 -7.91
C PHE A 1 40.65 0.68 -6.40
N ASN A 2 40.71 1.82 -5.74
CA ASN A 2 40.21 1.98 -4.37
C ASN A 2 40.14 3.48 -4.06
N GLU A 3 38.98 4.10 -4.25
CA GLU A 3 38.68 5.38 -3.60
C GLU A 3 37.51 5.13 -2.66
N PRO A 4 37.75 5.02 -1.33
CA PRO A 4 36.71 4.67 -0.36
C PRO A 4 35.67 5.78 -0.13
N ASN A 5 35.79 6.93 -0.82
CA ASN A 5 35.06 8.16 -0.57
C ASN A 5 34.79 8.90 -1.89
N ASP A 6 34.17 8.22 -2.86
CA ASP A 6 33.74 8.91 -4.09
C ASP A 6 32.64 9.93 -3.69
N ASP A 7 32.95 11.22 -3.82
CA ASP A 7 32.05 12.34 -3.45
C ASP A 7 30.68 12.20 -4.10
N PHE A 8 30.62 11.53 -5.26
CA PHE A 8 29.38 11.19 -5.93
C PHE A 8 28.46 10.29 -5.08
N PHE A 9 28.97 9.20 -4.50
CA PHE A 9 28.16 8.30 -3.67
C PHE A 9 27.77 8.94 -2.33
N ASN A 10 28.65 9.78 -1.75
CA ASN A 10 28.33 10.54 -0.56
C ASN A 10 27.20 11.55 -0.82
N ASN A 11 27.25 12.27 -1.95
CA ASN A 11 26.19 13.21 -2.33
C ASN A 11 24.85 12.49 -2.61
N GLN A 12 24.88 11.31 -3.23
CA GLN A 12 23.67 10.49 -3.40
C GLN A 12 23.11 10.02 -2.06
N ASN A 13 23.97 9.60 -1.13
CA ASN A 13 23.56 9.16 0.20
C ASN A 13 22.93 10.30 1.01
N ASP A 14 23.49 11.51 0.94
CA ASP A 14 22.94 12.71 1.55
C ASP A 14 21.56 13.06 0.96
N ASN A 15 21.40 12.95 -0.35
CA ASN A 15 20.11 13.15 -1.01
C ASN A 15 19.06 12.12 -0.56
N ILE A 16 19.44 10.87 -0.34
CA ILE A 16 18.54 9.82 0.17
C ILE A 16 18.11 10.15 1.61
N ILE A 17 19.05 10.48 2.49
CA ILE A 17 18.79 10.83 3.90
C ILE A 17 17.89 12.07 4.02
N GLN A 18 18.05 13.03 3.13
CA GLN A 18 17.26 14.26 3.14
C GLN A 18 15.83 14.07 2.63
N ASN A 19 15.61 13.16 1.68
CA ASN A 19 14.31 13.03 1.00
C ASN A 19 13.44 11.84 1.47
N VAL A 20 14.04 10.81 2.07
CA VAL A 20 13.33 9.59 2.50
C VAL A 20 13.09 9.64 4.02
N ASN A 21 11.89 9.27 4.44
CA ASN A 21 11.52 9.05 5.84
C ASN A 21 11.15 7.59 6.09
N ALA A 22 11.29 7.13 7.33
CA ALA A 22 10.83 5.81 7.71
C ALA A 22 9.29 5.73 7.63
N ALA A 23 8.77 5.04 6.61
CA ALA A 23 7.33 4.77 6.50
C ALA A 23 6.92 3.53 7.29
N GLY A 24 6.08 3.74 8.29
CA GLY A 24 5.39 2.65 8.98
C GLY A 24 4.16 2.16 8.21
N ILE A 25 3.90 0.86 8.27
CA ILE A 25 2.64 0.26 7.82
C ILE A 25 1.90 -0.29 9.04
N LEU A 26 0.71 0.23 9.30
CA LEU A 26 -0.22 -0.31 10.29
C LEU A 26 -1.25 -1.19 9.57
N ARG A 27 -1.41 -2.43 10.03
CA ARG A 27 -2.42 -3.37 9.51
C ARG A 27 -3.23 -3.90 10.67
N VAL A 28 -4.55 -3.77 10.58
CA VAL A 28 -5.50 -4.27 11.58
C VAL A 28 -6.58 -5.03 10.85
N GLY A 29 -6.96 -6.21 11.36
CA GLY A 29 -8.02 -6.99 10.74
C GLY A 29 -8.54 -8.08 11.67
N GLY A 30 -9.71 -8.59 11.33
CA GLY A 30 -10.37 -9.67 12.04
C GLY A 30 -10.95 -10.68 11.07
N GLU A 31 -10.94 -11.94 11.48
CA GLU A 31 -11.70 -13.02 10.84
C GLU A 31 -12.68 -13.59 11.86
N TYR A 32 -13.94 -13.71 11.45
CA TYR A 32 -14.95 -14.46 12.18
C TYR A 32 -15.37 -15.67 11.36
N ARG A 33 -15.33 -16.85 11.98
CA ARG A 33 -15.65 -18.12 11.34
C ARG A 33 -16.79 -18.80 12.07
N PHE A 34 -17.81 -19.20 11.32
CA PHE A 34 -18.95 -19.93 11.84
C PHE A 34 -19.23 -21.13 10.93
N GLY A 35 -18.85 -22.32 11.41
CA GLY A 35 -18.91 -23.55 10.63
C GLY A 35 -18.15 -23.42 9.31
N ASN A 36 -18.89 -23.57 8.22
CA ASN A 36 -18.36 -23.52 6.86
C ASN A 36 -18.19 -22.10 6.32
N TYR A 37 -18.66 -21.09 7.05
CA TYR A 37 -18.62 -19.69 6.62
C TYR A 37 -17.48 -18.95 7.30
N SER A 38 -16.84 -18.06 6.57
CA SER A 38 -15.83 -17.12 7.08
C SER A 38 -16.16 -15.71 6.61
N ILE A 39 -15.98 -14.74 7.49
CA ILE A 39 -16.13 -13.31 7.22
C ILE A 39 -14.84 -12.63 7.67
N ARG A 40 -14.31 -11.76 6.83
CA ARG A 40 -13.05 -11.06 7.04
C ARG A 40 -13.26 -9.57 6.84
N ALA A 41 -12.68 -8.76 7.71
CA ALA A 41 -12.61 -7.32 7.54
C ALA A 41 -11.21 -6.83 7.92
N GLY A 42 -10.72 -5.81 7.23
CA GLY A 42 -9.39 -5.29 7.44
C GLY A 42 -9.25 -3.81 7.11
N TYR A 43 -8.26 -3.19 7.74
CA TYR A 43 -7.82 -1.84 7.49
C TYR A 43 -6.30 -1.78 7.46
N ILE A 44 -5.76 -1.13 6.44
CA ILE A 44 -4.33 -0.91 6.26
C ILE A 44 -4.12 0.60 6.15
N LYS A 45 -3.14 1.13 6.88
CA LYS A 45 -2.67 2.51 6.75
C LYS A 45 -1.16 2.50 6.59
N GLN A 46 -0.68 3.15 5.55
CA GLN A 46 0.73 3.35 5.25
C GLN A 46 1.04 4.84 5.37
N GLY A 47 2.00 5.18 6.23
CA GLY A 47 2.49 6.55 6.37
C GLY A 47 3.32 6.97 5.15
N ALA A 48 3.55 8.27 5.00
CA ALA A 48 4.42 8.79 3.96
C ALA A 48 5.87 8.34 4.16
N SER A 49 6.50 7.89 3.07
CA SER A 49 7.90 7.47 2.97
C SER A 49 8.80 8.60 2.49
N LEU A 50 8.24 9.72 2.02
CA LEU A 50 9.00 10.89 1.60
C LEU A 50 8.79 12.03 2.61
N LYS A 51 9.86 12.75 2.94
CA LYS A 51 9.82 13.87 3.92
C LYS A 51 9.03 15.07 3.42
N ASN A 52 9.07 15.33 2.11
CA ASN A 52 8.53 16.53 1.48
C ASN A 52 7.32 16.26 0.57
N PHE A 53 6.87 15.00 0.46
CA PHE A 53 5.73 14.60 -0.37
C PHE A 53 4.83 13.65 0.41
N ASP A 54 3.53 13.94 0.43
CA ASP A 54 2.56 12.96 0.92
C ASP A 54 2.44 11.83 -0.12
N ASN A 55 2.85 10.63 0.26
CA ASN A 55 2.64 9.38 -0.47
C ASN A 55 1.90 8.35 0.39
N SER A 56 1.13 8.82 1.37
CA SER A 56 0.39 7.97 2.29
C SER A 56 -0.74 7.23 1.58
N SER A 57 -1.07 6.05 2.10
CA SER A 57 -2.16 5.25 1.58
C SER A 57 -2.98 4.66 2.71
N SER A 58 -4.27 4.51 2.47
CA SER A 58 -5.14 3.71 3.32
C SER A 58 -5.96 2.75 2.50
N SER A 59 -6.32 1.61 3.08
CA SER A 59 -7.14 0.61 2.40
C SER A 59 -8.09 -0.04 3.40
N LYS A 60 -9.34 -0.19 3.00
CA LYS A 60 -10.38 -0.91 3.73
C LYS A 60 -10.72 -2.17 2.93
N SER A 61 -10.84 -3.30 3.61
CA SER A 61 -11.21 -4.56 2.99
C SER A 61 -12.34 -5.24 3.75
N ILE A 62 -13.22 -5.89 3.00
CA ILE A 62 -14.23 -6.81 3.50
C ILE A 62 -14.29 -8.02 2.58
N GLY A 63 -14.52 -9.19 3.14
CA GLY A 63 -14.64 -10.40 2.36
C GLY A 63 -15.33 -11.50 3.14
N GLY A 64 -15.72 -12.53 2.42
CA GLY A 64 -16.30 -13.72 3.02
C GLY A 64 -16.12 -14.91 2.11
N GLY A 65 -16.20 -16.09 2.70
CA GLY A 65 -16.05 -17.34 1.96
C GLY A 65 -16.82 -18.48 2.59
N ILE A 66 -17.15 -19.45 1.75
CA ILE A 66 -17.86 -20.68 2.11
C ILE A 66 -16.95 -21.86 1.76
N ASN A 67 -16.77 -22.75 2.73
CA ASN A 67 -16.01 -23.97 2.57
C ASN A 67 -16.94 -25.19 2.51
N PHE A 68 -16.86 -25.96 1.43
CA PHE A 68 -17.67 -27.17 1.20
C PHE A 68 -16.90 -28.46 1.54
N GLY A 69 -15.75 -28.37 2.22
CA GLY A 69 -14.84 -29.48 2.50
C GLY A 69 -13.92 -29.77 1.30
N GLY A 70 -14.50 -30.23 0.19
CA GLY A 70 -13.79 -30.54 -1.06
C GLY A 70 -13.57 -29.34 -2.00
N SER A 71 -14.24 -28.21 -1.74
CA SER A 71 -14.05 -26.97 -2.48
C SER A 71 -14.27 -25.75 -1.58
N SER A 72 -13.86 -24.56 -2.04
CA SER A 72 -14.17 -23.30 -1.37
C SER A 72 -14.48 -22.20 -2.38
N LEU A 73 -15.35 -21.28 -1.97
CA LEU A 73 -15.68 -20.07 -2.71
C LEU A 73 -15.42 -18.86 -1.81
N ASP A 74 -14.59 -17.92 -2.25
CA ASP A 74 -14.22 -16.72 -1.51
C ASP A 74 -14.51 -15.48 -2.36
N LEU A 75 -15.08 -14.44 -1.75
CA LEU A 75 -15.33 -13.12 -2.33
C LEU A 75 -14.64 -12.06 -1.46
N SER A 76 -13.98 -11.11 -2.11
CA SER A 76 -13.29 -10.00 -1.46
C SER A 76 -13.55 -8.69 -2.18
N ILE A 77 -13.69 -7.62 -1.39
CA ILE A 77 -13.83 -6.25 -1.85
C ILE A 77 -12.81 -5.41 -1.09
N VAL A 78 -12.05 -4.61 -1.83
CA VAL A 78 -11.03 -3.73 -1.28
C VAL A 78 -11.20 -2.35 -1.88
N SER A 79 -11.27 -1.34 -1.03
CA SER A 79 -11.17 0.07 -1.42
C SER A 79 -9.87 0.64 -0.88
N SER A 80 -9.06 1.22 -1.76
CA SER A 80 -7.78 1.82 -1.44
C SER A 80 -7.80 3.29 -1.85
N GLU A 81 -7.39 4.16 -0.95
CA GLU A 81 -7.13 5.57 -1.21
C GLU A 81 -5.62 5.78 -1.16
N PHE A 82 -5.07 6.43 -2.18
CA PHE A 82 -3.68 6.84 -2.25
C PHE A 82 -3.63 8.35 -2.40
N ASN A 83 -2.90 9.00 -1.50
CA ASN A 83 -2.59 10.41 -1.59
C ASN A 83 -1.17 10.51 -2.11
N GLY A 84 -0.99 11.22 -3.22
CA GLY A 84 0.31 11.54 -3.81
C GLY A 84 0.42 13.05 -3.99
N GLN A 85 1.55 13.65 -3.66
CA GLN A 85 1.89 14.98 -4.15
C GLN A 85 2.94 14.83 -5.26
N GLN A 86 2.68 15.42 -6.42
CA GLN A 86 3.63 15.42 -7.53
C GLN A 86 3.87 16.85 -8.00
N GLN A 87 5.13 17.23 -8.09
CA GLN A 87 5.54 18.49 -8.69
C GLN A 87 5.51 18.35 -10.22
N LEU A 88 4.75 19.22 -10.91
CA LEU A 88 4.55 19.11 -12.36
C LEU A 88 5.80 19.49 -13.18
N PHE A 89 6.66 20.37 -12.66
CA PHE A 89 7.84 20.87 -13.37
C PHE A 89 9.03 20.99 -12.42
N SER A 90 10.24 20.61 -12.87
CA SER A 90 11.47 20.69 -12.06
C SER A 90 12.02 22.12 -11.88
N THR A 91 11.52 23.09 -12.67
CA THR A 91 11.91 24.51 -12.59
C THR A 91 10.77 25.43 -13.06
N GLY A 92 10.55 26.56 -12.39
CA GLY A 92 9.62 27.62 -12.81
C GLY A 92 8.24 27.57 -12.16
N LEU A 93 7.52 26.45 -12.32
CA LEU A 93 6.21 26.19 -11.70
C LEU A 93 6.34 25.03 -10.70
N THR A 94 6.79 25.34 -9.49
CA THR A 94 7.08 24.36 -8.43
C THR A 94 5.87 24.01 -7.54
N ASP A 95 4.67 24.46 -7.91
CA ASP A 95 3.46 24.15 -7.14
C ASP A 95 3.16 22.65 -7.21
N ASN A 96 3.03 22.05 -6.03
CA ASN A 96 2.67 20.65 -5.87
C ASN A 96 1.17 20.50 -6.09
N ILE A 97 0.76 19.55 -6.94
CA ILE A 97 -0.65 19.18 -7.07
C ILE A 97 -0.91 17.95 -6.20
N ASP A 98 -1.99 18.01 -5.42
CA ASP A 98 -2.52 16.86 -4.69
C ASP A 98 -3.18 15.88 -5.69
N LEU A 99 -2.53 14.76 -5.91
CA LEU A 99 -3.03 13.62 -6.66
C LEU A 99 -3.70 12.64 -5.69
N LYS A 100 -5.03 12.69 -5.63
CA LYS A 100 -5.82 11.66 -4.94
C LYS A 100 -6.20 10.56 -5.93
N LYS A 101 -5.82 9.31 -5.64
CA LYS A 101 -6.16 8.13 -6.44
C LYS A 101 -6.96 7.15 -5.61
N ASP A 102 -8.22 6.97 -5.99
CA ASP A 102 -9.10 5.97 -5.42
C ASP A 102 -9.11 4.71 -6.29
N ARG A 103 -8.92 3.54 -5.67
CA ARG A 103 -8.94 2.24 -6.34
C ARG A 103 -9.91 1.32 -5.64
N PHE A 104 -10.88 0.83 -6.39
CA PHE A 104 -11.81 -0.20 -5.96
C PHE A 104 -11.47 -1.53 -6.63
N THR A 105 -11.44 -2.62 -5.87
CA THR A 105 -11.08 -3.95 -6.37
C THR A 105 -12.05 -4.99 -5.82
N VAL A 106 -12.53 -5.86 -6.69
CA VAL A 106 -13.40 -6.99 -6.34
C VAL A 106 -12.72 -8.26 -6.84
N GLY A 107 -12.61 -9.26 -5.97
CA GLY A 107 -12.00 -10.55 -6.29
C GLY A 107 -12.92 -11.69 -5.90
N LEU A 108 -13.20 -12.58 -6.86
CA LEU A 108 -13.92 -13.84 -6.65
C LEU A 108 -12.94 -14.99 -6.89
N THR A 109 -12.92 -15.98 -6.01
CA THR A 109 -12.02 -17.12 -6.10
C THR A 109 -12.78 -18.40 -5.80
N TYR A 110 -12.64 -19.40 -6.67
CA TYR A 110 -13.17 -20.74 -6.46
C TYR A 110 -12.02 -21.75 -6.47
N THR A 111 -11.91 -22.56 -5.41
CA THR A 111 -10.83 -23.52 -5.21
C THR A 111 -11.40 -24.93 -5.15
N LEU A 112 -10.83 -25.85 -5.93
CA LEU A 112 -11.13 -27.29 -5.88
C LEU A 112 -9.95 -28.00 -5.20
N LYS A 113 -10.23 -28.88 -4.24
CA LYS A 113 -9.23 -29.76 -3.63
C LYS A 113 -9.40 -31.14 -4.26
N LEU A 114 -8.39 -31.57 -5.02
CA LEU A 114 -8.29 -32.93 -5.57
C LEU A 114 -7.55 -33.85 -4.59
#